data_AF-A0A519MTK4-F1
#
_entry.id   AF-A0A519MTK4-F1
#
_cell.length_a   1.000
_cell.length_b   1.000
_cell.length_c   1.000
_cell.angle_alpha   90.00
_cell.angle_beta   90.00
_cell.angle_gamma   90.00
#
_symmetry.space_group_name_H-M   'P 1'
#
loop_
_entity.id
_entity.type
_entity.pdbx_description
1 polymer ?
#
loop_
_entity_poly.entity_id
_entity_poly.type
_entity_poly.pdbx_seq_one_letter_code
_entity_poly.pdbx_strand_id
1 'polypeptide(L)' 'EFKDNSFSLTVSNKISEKSTFLKEHSGIGSATLEQRLKIIYKSCFKLERYTEGDVYIAQLKINLLEHKNQMLTAG' A
#
# COMPACT_ATOMS: atom_id res chain seq x y z
N GLU A 1 11.43 -1.42 2.73
CA GLU A 1 12.49 -2.44 2.61
C GLU A 1 12.06 -3.61 1.74
N PHE A 2 12.96 -4.07 0.87
CA PHE A 2 12.79 -5.31 0.12
C PHE A 2 13.56 -6.42 0.84
N LYS A 3 12.89 -7.50 1.21
CA LYS A 3 13.48 -8.63 1.93
C LYS A 3 12.75 -9.90 1.56
N ASP A 4 13.49 -10.99 1.32
CA ASP A 4 12.93 -12.32 1.04
C ASP A 4 11.87 -12.31 -0.07
N ASN A 5 12.24 -11.75 -1.23
CA ASN A 5 11.35 -11.58 -2.39
C ASN A 5 10.02 -10.86 -2.08
N SER A 6 9.99 -10.10 -0.99
CA SER A 6 8.83 -9.35 -0.53
C SER A 6 9.21 -7.88 -0.37
N PHE A 7 8.45 -7.00 -0.99
CA PHE A 7 8.63 -5.57 -0.87
C PHE A 7 7.67 -5.02 0.19
N SER A 8 8.20 -4.41 1.24
CA SER A 8 7.41 -3.75 2.27
C SER A 8 7.73 -2.27 2.30
N LEU A 9 6.71 -1.41 2.29
CA LEU A 9 6.85 0.03 2.46
C LEU A 9 5.95 0.45 3.61
N THR A 10 6.53 1.03 4.64
CA THR A 10 5.78 1.62 5.75
C THR A 10 6.01 3.12 5.72
N VAL A 11 4.92 3.88 5.64
CA VAL A 11 4.95 5.32 5.76
C VAL A 11 4.16 5.70 7.00
N SER A 12 4.82 6.41 7.90
CA SER A 12 4.23 6.94 9.13
C SER A 12 4.28 8.45 9.04
N ASN A 13 3.12 9.10 9.10
CA ASN A 13 3.01 10.54 9.08
C ASN A 13 2.39 11.01 10.39
N LYS A 14 3.10 11.86 11.14
CA LYS A 14 2.56 12.49 12.34
C LYS A 14 1.55 13.56 11.90
N ILE A 15 0.27 13.29 12.16
CA ILE A 15 -0.84 14.19 11.92
C ILE A 15 -0.84 15.21 13.06
N SER A 16 -0.61 16.48 12.75
CA SER A 16 -0.72 17.55 13.75
C SER A 16 -2.20 17.86 13.97
N GLU A 17 -2.62 18.12 15.21
CA GLU A 17 -4.01 18.31 15.69
C GLU A 17 -4.81 19.42 14.98
N LYS A 18 -4.22 20.13 14.01
CA LYS A 18 -4.94 21.04 13.12
C LYS A 18 -5.75 20.23 12.12
N SER A 19 -6.98 19.95 12.55
CA SER A 19 -8.17 19.69 11.75
C SER A 19 -7.95 18.71 10.59
N THR A 20 -8.50 17.51 10.76
CA THR A 20 -8.93 16.64 9.66
C THR A 20 -9.78 17.45 8.70
N PHE A 21 -9.11 18.14 7.77
CA PHE A 21 -9.71 18.63 6.57
C PHE A 21 -10.16 17.34 5.89
N LEU A 22 -11.46 17.06 5.98
CA LEU A 22 -12.15 16.12 5.13
C LEU A 22 -11.91 16.62 3.71
N LYS A 23 -10.73 16.32 3.18
CA LYS A 23 -10.43 16.53 1.77
C LYS A 23 -11.42 15.60 1.10
N GLU A 24 -12.45 16.17 0.49
CA GLU A 24 -13.48 15.44 -0.26
C GLU A 24 -12.87 14.58 -1.40
N HIS A 25 -11.57 14.77 -1.66
CA HIS A 25 -10.74 13.99 -2.59
C HIS A 25 -9.57 13.21 -1.93
N SER A 26 -9.48 13.12 -0.60
CA SER A 26 -8.49 12.29 0.12
C SER A 26 -8.81 10.81 -0.08
N GLY A 27 -8.42 10.30 -1.23
CA GLY A 27 -8.72 8.94 -1.66
C GLY A 27 -8.28 8.66 -3.07
N ILE A 28 -8.10 9.67 -3.93
CA ILE A 28 -7.64 9.48 -5.31
C ILE A 28 -6.24 8.86 -5.35
N GLY A 29 -5.28 9.39 -4.57
CA GLY A 29 -3.94 8.82 -4.51
C GLY A 29 -3.96 7.36 -4.07
N SER A 30 -4.77 7.04 -3.06
CA SER A 30 -4.94 5.68 -2.53
C SER A 30 -5.63 4.76 -3.54
N ALA A 31 -6.72 5.20 -4.16
CA ALA A 31 -7.49 4.43 -5.13
C ALA A 31 -6.70 4.19 -6.41
N THR A 32 -5.99 5.20 -6.92
CA THR A 32 -5.10 5.05 -8.08
C THR A 32 -3.91 4.15 -7.76
N LEU A 33 -3.34 4.27 -6.55
CA LEU A 33 -2.28 3.37 -6.09
C LEU A 33 -2.78 1.92 -6.02
N GLU A 34 -3.94 1.69 -5.41
CA GLU A 34 -4.57 0.36 -5.32
C GLU A 34 -4.90 -0.21 -6.69
N GLN A 35 -5.46 0.59 -7.61
CA GLN A 35 -5.71 0.15 -8.98
C GLN A 35 -4.42 -0.24 -9.69
N ARG A 36 -3.37 0.57 -9.61
CA ARG A 36 -2.06 0.25 -10.20
C ARG A 36 -1.47 -1.02 -9.60
N LEU A 37 -1.52 -1.16 -8.28
CA LEU A 37 -1.07 -2.37 -7.59
C LEU A 37 -1.87 -3.60 -8.02
N LYS A 38 -3.19 -3.48 -8.22
CA LYS A 38 -4.04 -4.57 -8.70
C LYS A 38 -3.78 -4.93 -10.17
N ILE A 39 -3.40 -3.97 -11.01
CA ILE A 39 -3.04 -4.26 -12.40
C ILE A 39 -1.70 -4.98 -12.47
N ILE A 40 -0.71 -4.48 -11.72
CA ILE A 40 0.67 -5.00 -11.75
C ILE A 40 0.77 -6.30 -10.97
N TYR A 41 0.37 -6.29 -9.70
CA TYR A 41 0.57 -7.39 -8.76
C TYR A 41 -0.68 -8.25 -8.51
N LYS A 42 -1.84 -7.89 -9.09
CA LYS A 42 -3.12 -8.59 -8.91
C LYS A 42 -3.49 -8.80 -7.44
N SER A 43 -3.37 -10.02 -6.93
CA SER A 43 -3.69 -10.40 -5.55
C SER A 43 -2.45 -10.56 -4.68
N CYS A 44 -1.26 -10.29 -5.22
CA CYS A 44 0.02 -10.46 -4.52
C CYS A 44 0.43 -9.23 -3.70
N PHE A 45 -0.52 -8.36 -3.33
CA PHE A 45 -0.24 -7.18 -2.51
C PHE A 45 -1.25 -7.06 -1.37
N LYS A 46 -0.79 -6.48 -0.26
CA LYS A 46 -1.56 -6.16 0.93
C LYS A 46 -1.30 -4.71 1.31
N LEU A 47 -2.36 -3.93 1.45
CA LEU A 47 -2.28 -2.53 1.84
C LEU A 47 -3.08 -2.34 3.11
N GLU A 48 -2.40 -2.03 4.21
CA GLU A 48 -2.99 -1.80 5.52
C GLU A 48 -2.78 -0.34 5.90
N ARG A 49 -3.82 0.32 6.39
CA ARG A 49 -3.74 1.73 6.80
C ARG A 49 -4.50 1.89 8.11
N TYR A 50 -3.85 2.49 9.09
CA TYR A 50 -4.40 2.67 10.42
C TYR A 50 -3.81 3.91 11.05
N THR A 51 -4.55 4.49 11.98
CA THR A 51 -4.13 5.65 12.76
C THR A 51 -3.89 5.19 14.19
N GLU A 52 -2.69 5.38 14.71
CA GLU A 52 -2.39 5.23 16.13
C GLU A 52 -2.15 6.60 16.74
N GLY A 53 -3.13 7.07 17.54
CA GLY A 53 -3.12 8.42 18.11
C GLY A 53 -3.01 9.48 17.01
N ASP A 54 -1.98 10.31 17.12
CA ASP A 54 -1.64 11.37 16.17
C ASP A 54 -0.73 10.91 15.02
N VAL A 55 -0.58 9.60 14.80
CA VAL A 55 0.26 9.07 13.72
C VAL A 55 -0.59 8.27 12.76
N TYR A 56 -0.59 8.69 11.49
CA TYR A 56 -1.13 7.91 10.39
C TYR A 56 -0.06 6.94 9.92
N ILE A 57 -0.37 5.65 9.93
CA ILE A 57 0.51 4.59 9.41
C ILE A 57 -0.16 3.94 8.20
N ALA A 58 0.57 3.87 7.09
CA ALA A 58 0.21 3.04 5.96
C ALA A 58 1.34 2.04 5.67
N GLN A 59 0.98 0.77 5.59
CA GLN A 59 1.85 -0.35 5.31
C GLN A 59 1.43 -1.01 4.00
N LEU A 60 2.30 -0.97 3.00
CA LEU A 60 2.19 -1.71 1.76
C LEU A 60 3.14 -2.91 1.82
N LYS A 61 2.63 -4.12 1.60
CA LYS A 61 3.42 -5.33 1.45
C LYS A 61 3.09 -5.96 0.10
N ILE A 62 4.10 -6.32 -0.67
CA ILE A 62 3.97 -6.92 -2.00
C ILE A 62 4.82 -8.18 -2.01
N ASN A 63 4.23 -9.32 -2.36
CA ASN A 63 4.94 -10.58 -2.55
C ASN A 63 5.40 -10.67 -4.01
N LEU A 64 6.67 -10.35 -4.26
CA LEU A 64 7.24 -10.44 -5.61
C LEU A 64 7.52 -11.88 -6.02
N LEU A 65 7.72 -12.80 -5.06
CA LEU A 65 7.85 -14.24 -5.35
C LEU A 65 6.56 -14.82 -5.96
N GLU A 66 5.44 -14.58 -5.31
CA GLU A 66 4.12 -15.01 -5.77
C GLU A 66 3.76 -14.37 -7.11
N HIS A 67 4.05 -13.07 -7.26
CA HIS A 67 3.89 -12.37 -8.53
C HIS A 67 4.73 -12.99 -9.65
N LYS A 68 6.01 -13.31 -9.38
CA LYS A 68 6.91 -13.97 -10.34
C LYS A 68 6.41 -15.37 -10.72
N ASN A 69 5.93 -16.15 -9.76
CA ASN A 69 5.34 -17.47 -10.02
C ASN A 69 4.06 -17.36 -10.88
N GLN A 70 3.21 -16.36 -10.64
CA GLN A 70 2.02 -16.11 -11.46
C GLN A 70 2.37 -15.70 -12.90
N MET A 71 3.46 -14.95 -13.10
CA MET A 71 3.94 -14.64 -14.46
C MET A 71 4.54 -15.87 -15.14
N LEU A 72 5.25 -16.73 -14.41
CA LEU A 72 5.82 -17.96 -14.95
C LEU A 72 4.77 -19.03 -15.30
N THR A 73 3.66 -19.11 -14.56
CA THR A 73 2.58 -20.07 -14.84
C THR A 73 1.58 -19.60 -15.90
N ALA A 74 1.69 -18.35 -16.36
CA ALA A 74 0.83 -17.78 -17.41
C ALA A 74 1.44 -17.91 -18.83
N GLY A 75 2.55 -18.64 -18.96
CA GLY A 75 3.22 -18.95 -20.22
C GLY A 75 2.97 -20.38 -20.69
#